data_AF-A0A954X4J4-F1
#
_entry.id   AF-A0A954X4J4-F1
#
_cell.length_a   1.000
_cell.length_b   1.000
_cell.length_c   1.000
_cell.angle_alpha   90.00
_cell.angle_beta   90.00
_cell.angle_gamma   90.00
#
_symmetry.space_group_name_H-M   'P 1'
#
loop_
_entity.id
_entity.type
_entity.pdbx_description
1 polymer ?
#
loop_
_entity_poly.entity_id
_entity_poly.type
_entity_poly.pdbx_seq_one_letter_code
_entity_poly.pdbx_strand_id
1 'polypeptide(L)'
;MPVAQRTQPILPIYNNANRPALESLRLDFTAVSDLTPLVGLGSLKVVRLAGSAVAAEAVAKFQTMRRERGLPDVDIVSISD
;
A
#
# COMPACT_ATOMS: atom_id res chain seq x y z
N MET A 1 -15.88 -16.94 -49.60
CA MET A 1 -14.67 -16.24 -49.11
C MET A 1 -14.76 -16.16 -47.59
N PRO A 2 -13.92 -16.88 -46.83
CA PRO A 2 -13.98 -16.82 -45.37
C PRO A 2 -13.23 -15.58 -44.88
N VAL A 3 -13.90 -14.76 -44.07
CA VAL A 3 -13.27 -13.68 -43.31
C VAL A 3 -12.39 -14.32 -42.24
N ALA A 4 -11.07 -14.13 -42.33
CA ALA A 4 -10.14 -14.58 -41.31
C ALA A 4 -10.45 -13.84 -40.00
N GLN A 5 -11.00 -14.56 -39.02
CA GLN A 5 -11.15 -14.02 -37.66
C GLN A 5 -9.74 -13.79 -37.11
N ARG A 6 -9.33 -12.53 -37.01
CA ARG A 6 -8.12 -12.13 -36.28
C ARG A 6 -8.39 -12.35 -34.79
N THR A 7 -8.13 -13.56 -34.30
CA THR A 7 -7.99 -13.82 -32.88
C THR A 7 -6.70 -13.15 -32.42
N GLN A 8 -6.81 -11.92 -31.90
CA GLN A 8 -5.73 -11.34 -31.10
C GLN A 8 -5.60 -12.20 -29.84
N PRO A 9 -4.41 -12.71 -29.50
CA PRO A 9 -4.23 -13.41 -28.24
C PRO A 9 -4.59 -12.45 -27.11
N ILE A 10 -5.41 -12.92 -26.17
CA ILE A 10 -5.65 -12.21 -24.91
C ILE A 10 -4.30 -12.21 -24.19
N LEU A 11 -3.55 -11.10 -24.31
CA LEU A 11 -2.34 -10.89 -23.53
C LEU A 11 -2.74 -11.05 -22.05
N PRO A 12 -1.99 -11.81 -21.24
CA PRO A 12 -2.31 -11.99 -19.84
C PRO A 12 -2.49 -10.61 -19.21
N ILE A 13 -3.67 -10.43 -18.62
CA ILE A 13 -4.15 -9.23 -17.93
C ILE A 13 -2.99 -8.66 -17.13
N TYR A 14 -2.43 -7.56 -17.64
CA TYR A 14 -1.32 -6.78 -17.14
C TYR A 14 -0.46 -7.47 -16.07
N ASN A 15 0.70 -7.95 -16.49
CA ASN A 15 1.84 -8.17 -15.63
C ASN A 15 1.99 -6.97 -14.67
N ASN A 16 1.52 -7.12 -13.44
CA ASN A 16 1.63 -6.16 -12.35
C ASN A 16 3.07 -6.12 -11.77
N ALA A 17 4.00 -6.90 -12.35
CA ALA A 17 5.38 -7.02 -11.90
C ALA A 17 6.29 -5.81 -12.16
N ASN A 18 5.77 -4.71 -12.73
CA ASN A 18 6.59 -3.51 -13.00
C ASN A 18 6.00 -2.22 -12.42
N ARG A 19 5.34 -2.28 -11.26
CA ARG A 19 5.11 -1.06 -10.47
C ARG A 19 6.29 -0.88 -9.53
N PRO A 20 6.96 0.30 -9.52
CA PRO A 20 7.97 0.57 -8.51
C PRO A 20 7.34 0.37 -7.13
N ALA A 21 7.99 -0.49 -6.34
CA ALA A 21 7.48 -0.86 -5.04
C ALA A 21 7.53 0.36 -4.12
N LEU A 22 6.39 0.78 -3.58
CA LEU A 22 6.33 1.96 -2.73
C LEU A 22 6.98 1.63 -1.39
N GLU A 23 8.16 2.21 -1.11
CA GLU A 23 8.90 1.97 0.12
C GLU A 23 8.65 3.03 1.20
N SER A 24 8.38 4.27 0.79
CA SER A 24 8.13 5.39 1.71
C SER A 24 6.88 6.16 1.30
N LEU A 25 6.03 6.44 2.28
CA LEU A 25 4.82 7.23 2.11
C LEU A 25 4.79 8.38 3.12
N ARG A 26 4.53 9.59 2.63
CA ARG A 26 4.38 10.79 3.44
C ARG A 26 2.91 11.18 3.49
N LEU A 27 2.33 11.24 4.69
CA LEU A 27 0.97 11.72 4.98
C LEU A 27 0.97 12.87 6.00
N ASP A 28 2.13 13.52 6.16
CA ASP A 28 2.30 14.68 7.04
C ASP A 28 1.25 15.76 6.72
N PHE A 29 0.63 16.31 7.75
CA PHE A 29 -0.37 17.39 7.71
C PHE A 29 -1.58 17.08 6.81
N THR A 30 -1.97 15.81 6.75
CA THR A 30 -3.20 15.38 6.06
C THR A 30 -4.31 15.04 7.05
N ALA A 31 -5.56 15.07 6.59
CA ALA A 31 -6.71 14.63 7.38
C ALA A 31 -6.88 13.09 7.42
N VAL A 32 -5.87 12.33 6.96
CA VAL A 32 -5.93 10.87 6.97
C VAL A 32 -5.97 10.37 8.41
N SER A 33 -6.90 9.46 8.68
CA SER A 33 -7.08 8.82 9.99
C SER A 33 -7.04 7.28 9.93
N ASP A 34 -7.18 6.70 8.73
CA ASP A 34 -7.22 5.26 8.50
C ASP A 34 -6.05 4.79 7.63
N LEU A 35 -5.26 3.86 8.17
CA LEU A 35 -4.13 3.23 7.48
C LEU A 35 -4.49 1.88 6.83
N THR A 36 -5.72 1.38 7.03
CA THR A 36 -6.20 0.09 6.50
C THR A 36 -5.90 -0.10 5.00
N PRO A 37 -6.07 0.91 4.13
CA PRO A 37 -5.77 0.76 2.69
C PRO A 37 -4.31 0.44 2.37
N LEU A 38 -3.37 0.79 3.26
CA LEU A 38 -1.93 0.61 3.06
C LEU A 38 -1.46 -0.82 3.35
N VAL A 39 -2.32 -1.69 3.91
CA VAL A 39 -1.91 -3.03 4.37
C VAL A 39 -1.40 -3.91 3.22
N GLY A 40 -1.84 -3.67 1.98
CA GLY A 40 -1.38 -4.42 0.80
C GLY A 40 -0.01 -3.97 0.26
N LEU A 41 0.56 -2.89 0.78
CA LEU A 41 1.85 -2.35 0.33
C LEU A 41 3.00 -3.10 1.00
N GLY A 42 3.28 -4.31 0.50
CA GLY A 42 4.24 -5.23 1.12
C GLY A 42 5.69 -4.75 1.14
N SER A 43 6.06 -3.82 0.25
CA SER A 43 7.40 -3.21 0.23
C SER A 43 7.48 -1.90 1.01
N LEU A 44 6.38 -1.44 1.63
CA LEU A 44 6.37 -0.23 2.44
C LEU A 44 7.22 -0.46 3.68
N LYS A 45 8.18 0.44 3.89
CA LYS A 45 9.15 0.44 4.99
C LYS A 45 8.91 1.61 5.94
N VAL A 46 8.52 2.77 5.42
CA VAL A 46 8.37 4.00 6.21
C VAL A 46 7.06 4.72 5.91
N VAL A 47 6.35 5.14 6.95
CA VAL A 47 5.20 6.05 6.85
C VAL A 47 5.42 7.24 7.78
N ARG A 48 5.30 8.46 7.25
CA ARG A 48 5.32 9.68 8.06
C ARG A 48 3.92 10.23 8.25
N LEU A 49 3.56 10.49 9.50
CA LEU A 49 2.20 10.86 9.94
C LEU A 49 2.17 12.17 10.73
N ALA A 50 3.19 13.01 10.61
CA ALA A 50 3.34 14.25 11.35
C ALA A 50 2.10 15.14 11.22
N GLY A 51 1.41 15.46 12.31
CA GLY A 51 0.20 16.30 12.26
C GLY A 51 -0.94 15.71 11.42
N SER A 52 -0.98 14.39 11.25
CA SER A 52 -2.14 13.69 10.69
C SER A 52 -3.19 13.36 11.76
N ALA A 53 -4.39 12.96 11.34
CA ALA A 53 -5.48 12.55 12.24
C ALA A 53 -5.41 11.06 12.64
N VAL A 54 -4.25 10.40 12.48
CA VAL A 54 -4.08 8.98 12.80
C VAL A 54 -3.88 8.80 14.30
N ALA A 55 -4.78 8.06 14.94
CA ALA A 55 -4.69 7.70 16.36
C ALA A 55 -3.74 6.50 16.60
N ALA A 56 -3.25 6.33 17.83
CA ALA A 56 -2.36 5.23 18.20
C ALA A 56 -3.01 3.85 17.98
N GLU A 57 -4.32 3.75 18.17
CA GLU A 57 -5.09 2.52 17.94
C GLU A 57 -5.12 2.15 16.45
N ALA A 58 -5.19 3.14 15.56
CA ALA A 58 -5.15 2.90 14.11
C ALA A 58 -3.77 2.38 13.68
N VAL A 59 -2.69 2.88 14.29
CA VAL A 59 -1.33 2.37 14.10
C VAL A 59 -1.22 0.92 14.58
N ALA A 60 -1.66 0.63 15.80
CA ALA A 60 -1.62 -0.73 16.36
C ALA A 60 -2.42 -1.71 15.51
N LYS A 61 -3.64 -1.32 15.09
CA LYS A 61 -4.47 -2.12 14.19
C LYS A 61 -3.76 -2.41 12.87
N PHE A 62 -3.17 -1.38 12.25
CA PHE A 62 -2.43 -1.54 10.99
C PHE A 62 -1.26 -2.52 11.11
N GLN A 63 -0.48 -2.43 12.19
CA GLN A 63 0.62 -3.37 12.44
C GLN A 63 0.11 -4.80 12.66
N THR A 64 -0.95 -4.99 13.44
CA THR A 64 -1.57 -6.31 13.65
C THR A 64 -2.00 -6.93 12.32
N MET A 65 -2.70 -6.16 11.48
CA MET A 65 -3.14 -6.63 10.16
C MET A 65 -1.97 -7.03 9.24
N ARG A 66 -0.83 -6.33 9.31
CA ARG A 66 0.37 -6.71 8.55
C ARG A 66 1.01 -7.98 9.08
N ARG A 67 1.09 -8.14 10.41
CA ARG A 67 1.61 -9.36 11.06
C ARG A 67 0.77 -10.58 10.69
N GLU A 68 -0.56 -10.47 10.73
CA GLU A 68 -1.48 -11.54 10.31
C GLU A 68 -1.30 -11.95 8.84
N ARG A 69 -0.84 -11.02 7.99
CA ARG A 69 -0.53 -11.27 6.57
C ARG A 69 0.90 -11.70 6.31
N GLY A 70 1.74 -11.85 7.35
CA GLY A 70 3.16 -12.16 7.20
C GLY A 70 3.97 -11.07 6.50
N LEU A 71 3.50 -9.81 6.53
CA LEU A 71 4.19 -8.68 5.93
C LEU A 71 5.21 -8.08 6.91
N PRO A 72 6.31 -7.50 6.41
CA PRO A 72 7.31 -6.86 7.27
C PRO A 72 6.68 -5.69 8.04
N ASP A 73 7.23 -5.36 9.21
CA ASP A 73 6.79 -4.19 9.97
C ASP A 73 7.16 -2.89 9.25
N VAL A 74 6.48 -1.79 9.61
CA VAL A 74 6.68 -0.47 9.01
C VAL A 74 7.10 0.51 10.09
N ASP A 75 8.18 1.24 9.83
CA ASP A 75 8.59 2.35 10.67
C ASP A 75 7.59 3.51 10.50
N ILE A 76 6.76 3.71 11.50
CA ILE A 76 5.79 4.81 11.54
C ILE A 76 6.40 5.94 12.35
N VAL A 77 6.68 7.05 11.67
CA VAL A 77 7.25 8.25 12.28
C VAL A 77 6.13 9.26 12.49
N SER A 78 5.78 9.49 13.75
CA SER A 78 4.97 10.62 14.19
C SER A 78 5.89 11.53 15.00
N ILE A 79 6.00 12.82 14.65
CA ILE A 79 6.84 13.81 15.37
C ILE A 79 6.26 14.21 16.74
N SER A 80 5.50 13.33 17.39
CA SER A 80 4.90 13.55 18.69
C SER A 80 5.70 12.93 19.85
N ASP A 81 6.95 12.48 19.61
CA ASP A 81 7.89 12.09 20.68
C ASP A 81 8.79 13.28 21.06
#